data_AF-A0A9E2X0V3-F1
#
_entry.id   AF-A0A9E2X0V3-F1
#
_cell.length_a   1.000
_cell.length_b   1.000
_cell.length_c   1.000
_cell.angle_alpha   90.00
_cell.angle_beta   90.00
_cell.angle_gamma   90.00
#
_symmetry.space_group_name_H-M   'P 1'
#
loop_
_entity.id
_entity.type
_entity.pdbx_description
1 polymer ?
#
loop_
_entity_poly.entity_id
_entity_poly.type
_entity_poly.pdbx_seq_one_letter_code
_entity_poly.pdbx_strand_id
1 'polypeptide(L)'
;MSRNRMTGLLGAIFGITMFVFTLTLIAATQASKSEPKLAFQYLTEDSVLLDIYETYDHEGLLDGYGAHVTTPVCNTGLCYEAELDFYWDVLGNFRDFEILPDKPLTKLDHVPFEDSDYERLKAILLTKSPSFIHLRRDELVVTPFDTDPQDVDAVGGATLKHIEKDMVEGAIYTCYTLWHIANGDINFQMQEHTIQNLEKDLLGKMLDSDNVDAHYFAAENMDPAYFEVFITQIARACKSYGQYFTDRIYSRLPDHLDLKLQGLLEAE
;
A
#
# COMPACT_ATOMS: atom_id res chain seq x y z
N MET A 1 33.16 36.38 -79.70
CA MET A 1 34.05 35.68 -80.66
C MET A 1 34.30 34.28 -80.12
N SER A 2 34.00 33.27 -80.93
CA SER A 2 34.33 31.84 -80.82
C SER A 2 33.66 30.93 -79.77
N ARG A 3 32.90 29.97 -80.29
CA ARG A 3 32.42 28.71 -79.68
C ARG A 3 33.58 27.70 -79.57
N ASN A 4 33.49 26.76 -78.62
CA ASN A 4 33.71 25.30 -78.80
C ASN A 4 33.57 24.62 -77.42
N ARG A 5 32.57 23.76 -77.20
CA ARG A 5 32.38 22.35 -77.60
C ARG A 5 32.86 21.35 -76.52
N MET A 6 31.89 20.55 -76.09
CA MET A 6 31.91 19.35 -75.24
C MET A 6 33.02 18.34 -75.57
N THR A 7 33.52 17.68 -74.51
CA THR A 7 33.71 16.22 -74.32
C THR A 7 34.00 16.03 -72.82
N GLY A 8 33.21 15.30 -72.01
CA GLY A 8 33.31 13.84 -71.78
C GLY A 8 34.53 13.52 -70.89
N LEU A 9 34.56 12.67 -69.87
CA LEU A 9 33.64 11.73 -69.23
C LEU A 9 34.47 11.11 -68.06
N LEU A 10 33.83 10.73 -66.95
CA LEU A 10 34.28 9.74 -65.93
C LEU A 10 35.45 10.10 -64.99
N GLY A 11 35.22 9.97 -63.67
CA GLY A 11 36.31 9.93 -62.69
C GLY A 11 35.92 10.11 -61.22
N ALA A 12 35.19 9.13 -60.67
CA ALA A 12 35.17 8.66 -59.28
C ALA A 12 35.22 9.61 -58.04
N ILE A 13 34.12 9.55 -57.26
CA ILE A 13 34.02 9.25 -55.82
C ILE A 13 35.03 9.90 -54.85
N PHE A 14 34.56 10.80 -53.96
CA PHE A 14 34.43 10.59 -52.50
C PHE A 14 34.14 11.91 -51.75
N GLY A 15 33.03 11.91 -51.01
CA GLY A 15 32.93 12.52 -49.68
C GLY A 15 32.85 14.05 -49.59
N ILE A 16 31.63 14.60 -49.67
CA ILE A 16 31.25 15.70 -48.77
C ILE A 16 29.87 15.37 -48.21
N THR A 17 29.89 15.16 -46.90
CA THR A 17 28.83 14.73 -46.00
C THR A 17 27.58 15.59 -46.12
N MET A 18 26.50 14.93 -46.55
CA MET A 18 25.13 15.38 -46.45
C MET A 18 24.78 15.58 -44.97
N PHE A 19 24.72 16.84 -44.52
CA PHE A 19 24.31 17.21 -43.17
C PHE A 19 22.79 16.99 -43.04
N VAL A 20 22.40 15.73 -42.83
CA VAL A 20 21.02 15.37 -42.48
C VAL A 20 20.82 15.76 -41.03
N PHE A 21 20.22 16.93 -40.80
CA PHE A 21 19.60 17.29 -39.54
C PHE A 21 18.38 16.37 -39.34
N THR A 22 18.60 15.13 -38.90
CA THR A 22 17.55 14.35 -38.25
C THR A 22 17.29 15.00 -36.90
N LEU A 23 16.32 15.90 -36.89
CA LEU A 23 15.68 16.38 -35.69
C LEU A 23 14.95 15.17 -35.07
N THR A 24 15.65 14.36 -34.31
CA THR A 24 15.03 13.38 -33.41
C THR A 24 14.22 14.17 -32.41
N LEU A 25 12.91 14.25 -32.62
CA LEU A 25 11.95 14.55 -31.55
C LEU A 25 12.10 13.42 -30.54
N ILE A 26 12.98 13.62 -29.55
CA ILE A 26 12.84 12.93 -28.28
C ILE A 26 11.64 13.63 -27.63
N ALA A 27 10.45 13.07 -27.86
CA ALA A 27 9.31 13.35 -27.02
C ALA A 27 9.71 12.83 -25.63
N ALA A 28 10.30 13.71 -24.82
CA ALA A 28 10.41 13.47 -23.41
C ALA A 28 8.97 13.38 -22.90
N THR A 29 8.48 12.16 -22.72
CA THR A 29 7.31 11.88 -21.92
C THR A 29 7.67 12.27 -20.50
N GLN A 30 7.54 13.57 -20.18
CA GLN A 30 7.37 13.98 -18.80
C GLN A 30 6.03 13.38 -18.41
N ALA A 31 6.08 12.26 -17.69
CA ALA A 31 4.98 11.83 -16.86
C ALA A 31 4.71 13.02 -15.92
N SER A 32 3.70 13.81 -16.25
CA SER A 32 3.20 14.86 -15.39
C SER A 32 2.77 14.16 -14.11
N LYS A 33 3.56 14.26 -13.04
CA LYS A 33 3.18 13.78 -11.71
C LYS A 33 1.91 14.53 -11.34
N SER A 34 0.76 13.90 -11.54
CA SER A 34 -0.53 14.46 -11.19
C SER A 34 -0.49 14.83 -9.71
N GLU A 35 -1.11 15.95 -9.34
CA GLU A 35 -1.22 16.33 -7.94
C GLU A 35 -1.87 15.19 -7.14
N PRO A 36 -1.36 14.88 -5.93
CA PRO A 36 -1.92 13.81 -5.12
C PRO A 36 -3.37 14.15 -4.75
N LYS A 37 -4.29 13.21 -4.99
CA LYS A 37 -5.72 13.39 -4.67
C LYS A 37 -5.95 12.99 -3.22
N LEU A 38 -6.40 13.94 -2.39
CA LEU A 38 -6.80 13.67 -1.02
C LEU A 38 -8.06 12.80 -1.02
N ALA A 39 -7.99 11.63 -0.38
CA ALA A 39 -9.12 10.74 -0.15
C ALA A 39 -9.95 11.25 1.04
N PHE A 40 -9.31 11.35 2.22
CA PHE A 40 -9.94 11.79 3.47
C PHE A 40 -8.87 12.19 4.50
N GLN A 41 -9.31 12.76 5.62
CA GLN A 41 -8.47 13.01 6.78
C GLN A 41 -8.82 12.03 7.90
N TYR A 42 -7.81 11.52 8.59
CA TYR A 42 -7.96 10.55 9.67
C TYR A 42 -7.34 11.08 10.96
N LEU A 43 -8.10 11.07 12.06
CA LEU A 43 -7.60 11.41 13.38
C LEU A 43 -7.22 10.11 14.10
N THR A 44 -5.93 9.92 14.39
CA THR A 44 -5.46 8.78 15.18
C THR A 44 -5.95 8.87 16.63
N GLU A 45 -5.89 7.76 17.35
CA GLU A 45 -6.21 7.72 18.79
C GLU A 45 -5.39 8.74 19.61
N ASP A 46 -4.19 9.06 19.14
CA ASP A 46 -3.25 9.99 19.76
C ASP A 46 -3.44 11.44 19.32
N SER A 47 -4.58 11.73 18.68
CA SER A 47 -4.92 13.06 18.16
C SER A 47 -3.96 13.58 17.08
N VAL A 48 -3.30 12.68 16.34
CA VAL A 48 -2.54 13.04 15.15
C VAL A 48 -3.49 13.06 13.96
N LEU A 49 -3.54 14.17 13.23
CA LEU A 49 -4.33 14.28 12.01
C LEU A 49 -3.47 13.87 10.81
N LEU A 50 -3.91 12.86 10.07
CA LEU A 50 -3.27 12.35 8.87
C LEU A 50 -4.09 12.71 7.64
N ASP A 51 -3.42 13.24 6.61
CA ASP A 51 -4.00 13.39 5.28
C ASP A 51 -3.73 12.11 4.47
N ILE A 52 -4.80 11.45 4.02
CA ILE A 52 -4.71 10.19 3.28
C ILE A 52 -4.94 10.48 1.80
N TYR A 53 -3.97 10.10 0.97
CA TYR A 53 -3.96 10.36 -0.47
C TYR A 53 -4.19 9.06 -1.24
N GLU A 54 -4.92 9.14 -2.36
CA GLU A 54 -5.05 8.03 -3.31
C GLU A 54 -3.73 7.79 -4.04
N THR A 55 -3.40 6.52 -4.24
CA THR A 55 -2.33 6.10 -5.16
C THR A 55 -2.95 5.39 -6.35
N TYR A 56 -2.32 5.56 -7.53
CA TYR A 56 -2.83 5.01 -8.78
C TYR A 56 -1.78 4.15 -9.46
N ASP A 57 -2.23 3.14 -10.18
CA ASP A 57 -1.37 2.36 -11.07
C ASP A 57 -1.09 3.10 -12.39
N HIS A 58 -0.36 2.43 -13.28
CA HIS A 58 -0.01 2.94 -14.59
C HIS A 58 -1.21 3.15 -15.55
N GLU A 59 -2.37 2.54 -15.27
CA GLU A 59 -3.62 2.72 -16.02
C GLU A 59 -4.47 3.85 -15.45
N GLY A 60 -4.04 4.45 -14.33
CA GLY A 60 -4.77 5.50 -13.62
C GLY A 60 -5.90 4.98 -12.75
N LEU A 61 -5.93 3.67 -12.45
CA LEU A 61 -6.90 3.07 -11.54
C LEU A 61 -6.37 3.12 -10.12
N LEU A 62 -7.30 3.30 -9.15
CA LEU A 62 -6.98 3.28 -7.73
C LEU A 62 -6.19 2.00 -7.39
N ASP A 63 -5.03 2.17 -6.78
CA ASP A 63 -4.13 1.08 -6.41
C ASP A 63 -3.97 0.93 -4.90
N GLY A 64 -4.21 2.02 -4.16
CA GLY A 64 -4.16 2.03 -2.71
C GLY A 64 -4.13 3.44 -2.17
N TYR A 65 -3.45 3.58 -1.03
CA TYR A 65 -3.42 4.81 -0.26
C TYR A 65 -2.00 5.11 0.24
N GLY A 66 -1.71 6.38 0.44
CA GLY A 66 -0.47 6.85 1.04
C GLY A 66 -0.69 7.99 2.01
N ALA A 67 0.17 8.08 3.03
CA ALA A 67 0.11 9.16 4.01
C ALA A 67 1.51 9.52 4.51
N HIS A 68 1.76 10.82 4.66
CA HIS A 68 2.90 11.30 5.41
C HIS A 68 2.57 11.27 6.90
N VAL A 69 3.29 10.47 7.68
CA VAL A 69 3.04 10.26 9.10
C VAL A 69 4.08 11.03 9.91
N THR A 70 3.63 11.96 10.74
CA THR A 70 4.43 12.61 11.77
C THR A 70 3.76 12.37 13.12
N THR A 71 4.39 11.60 14.01
CA THR A 71 3.75 11.17 15.26
C THR A 71 4.72 11.15 16.44
N PRO A 72 4.29 11.57 17.64
CA PRO A 72 5.08 11.39 18.84
C PRO A 72 5.17 9.90 19.20
N VAL A 73 6.39 9.44 19.49
CA VAL A 73 6.65 8.03 19.85
C VAL A 73 7.00 7.83 21.31
N CYS A 74 6.64 8.76 22.20
CA CYS A 74 6.68 8.54 23.64
C CYS A 74 5.78 9.51 24.41
N ASN A 75 5.50 9.14 25.68
CA ASN A 75 4.59 9.88 26.56
C ASN A 75 5.24 11.10 27.25
N THR A 76 6.56 11.26 27.14
CA THR A 76 7.32 12.32 27.86
C THR A 76 7.60 13.55 27.00
N GLY A 77 7.36 13.48 25.68
CA GLY A 77 7.71 14.54 24.73
C GLY A 77 9.22 14.77 24.55
N LEU A 78 10.07 13.90 25.12
CA LEU A 78 11.53 13.99 25.04
C LEU A 78 12.11 13.27 23.81
N CYS A 79 11.32 12.41 23.17
CA CYS A 79 11.75 11.62 22.02
C CYS A 79 11.55 12.42 20.73
N TYR A 80 12.39 12.18 19.73
CA TYR A 80 12.13 12.68 18.39
C TYR A 80 10.83 12.08 17.86
N GLU A 81 10.06 12.88 17.11
CA GLU A 81 8.88 12.38 16.41
C GLU A 81 9.32 11.36 15.36
N ALA A 82 8.51 10.32 15.18
CA ALA A 82 8.66 9.45 14.03
C ALA A 82 8.06 10.15 12.81
N GLU A 83 8.86 10.24 11.76
CA GLU A 83 8.45 10.86 10.49
C GLU A 83 8.79 9.95 9.32
N LEU A 84 7.77 9.50 8.59
CA LEU A 84 7.88 8.50 7.54
C LEU A 84 6.63 8.47 6.67
N ASP A 85 6.76 7.93 5.45
CA ASP A 85 5.64 7.76 4.54
C ASP A 85 5.10 6.33 4.65
N PHE A 86 3.78 6.18 4.75
CA PHE A 86 3.09 4.88 4.79
C PHE A 86 2.33 4.63 3.51
N TYR A 87 2.22 3.35 3.14
CA TYR A 87 1.51 2.88 1.96
C TYR A 87 0.62 1.67 2.28
N TRP A 88 -0.61 1.70 1.77
CA TRP A 88 -1.60 0.63 1.89
C TRP A 88 -2.12 0.19 0.53
N ASP A 89 -2.69 -1.01 0.47
CA ASP A 89 -3.47 -1.48 -0.67
C ASP A 89 -4.88 -0.88 -0.69
N VAL A 90 -5.60 -1.15 -1.78
CA VAL A 90 -6.99 -0.69 -1.97
C VAL A 90 -7.98 -1.22 -0.92
N LEU A 91 -7.61 -2.24 -0.15
CA LEU A 91 -8.41 -2.79 0.95
C LEU A 91 -7.96 -2.27 2.33
N GLY A 92 -6.99 -1.35 2.36
CA GLY A 92 -6.40 -0.84 3.59
C GLY A 92 -5.43 -1.81 4.25
N ASN A 93 -4.90 -2.82 3.56
CA ASN A 93 -3.81 -3.62 4.13
C ASN A 93 -2.49 -2.86 3.98
N PHE A 94 -1.73 -2.77 5.06
CA PHE A 94 -0.40 -2.18 5.04
C PHE A 94 0.50 -2.89 4.02
N ARG A 95 1.20 -2.12 3.17
CA ARG A 95 2.13 -2.61 2.16
C ARG A 95 3.58 -2.31 2.51
N ASP A 96 3.86 -1.04 2.78
CA ASP A 96 5.23 -0.58 3.01
C ASP A 96 5.29 0.77 3.73
N PHE A 97 6.49 1.12 4.18
CA PHE A 97 6.83 2.46 4.64
C PHE A 97 8.16 2.92 4.02
N GLU A 98 8.35 4.23 3.90
CA GLU A 98 9.60 4.85 3.48
C GLU A 98 10.12 5.80 4.55
N ILE A 99 11.41 5.68 4.88
CA ILE A 99 12.09 6.54 5.86
C ILE A 99 12.68 7.74 5.15
N LEU A 100 12.49 8.92 5.74
CA LEU A 100 13.19 10.13 5.31
C LEU A 100 14.68 10.02 5.67
N PRO A 101 15.62 10.12 4.71
CA PRO A 101 17.05 9.87 4.97
C PRO A 101 17.68 10.74 6.07
N ASP A 102 17.12 11.92 6.32
CA ASP A 102 17.56 12.87 7.33
C ASP A 102 16.84 12.73 8.69
N LYS A 103 15.85 11.82 8.79
CA LYS A 103 15.03 11.59 9.99
C LYS A 103 14.88 10.09 10.30
N PRO A 104 15.97 9.40 10.69
CA PRO A 104 15.89 7.99 11.07
C PRO A 104 15.03 7.81 12.33
N LEU A 105 14.36 6.66 12.42
CA LEU A 105 13.68 6.26 13.66
C LEU A 105 14.71 6.00 14.76
N THR A 106 14.32 6.25 16.01
CA THR A 106 15.15 6.00 17.18
C THR A 106 14.47 5.10 18.20
N LYS A 107 15.28 4.27 18.87
CA LYS A 107 14.93 3.53 20.08
C LYS A 107 14.96 4.47 21.30
N LEU A 108 14.78 3.89 22.49
CA LEU A 108 15.07 4.54 23.76
C LEU A 108 16.50 5.12 23.74
N ASP A 109 16.68 6.20 24.50
CA ASP A 109 17.94 6.97 24.59
C ASP A 109 18.43 7.53 23.23
N HIS A 110 17.50 7.79 22.30
CA HIS A 110 17.77 8.37 20.99
C HIS A 110 18.74 7.56 20.12
N VAL A 111 18.87 6.26 20.40
CA VAL A 111 19.72 5.34 19.60
C VAL A 111 19.06 5.13 18.24
N PRO A 112 19.70 5.46 17.10
CA PRO A 112 19.12 5.24 15.78
C PRO A 112 18.81 3.76 15.51
N PHE A 113 17.77 3.51 14.73
CA PHE A 113 17.47 2.19 14.18
C PHE A 113 18.59 1.75 13.22
N GLU A 114 18.96 0.49 13.30
CA GLU A 114 19.78 -0.22 12.32
C GLU A 114 18.89 -0.90 11.27
N ASP A 115 19.47 -1.36 10.16
CA ASP A 115 18.73 -2.06 9.10
C ASP A 115 17.90 -3.24 9.64
N SER A 116 18.46 -3.99 10.60
CA SER A 116 17.78 -5.12 11.22
C SER A 116 16.52 -4.70 12.01
N ASP A 117 16.50 -3.50 12.57
CA ASP A 117 15.35 -2.94 13.27
C ASP A 117 14.25 -2.55 12.29
N TYR A 118 14.61 -1.98 11.14
CA TYR A 118 13.64 -1.65 10.09
C TYR A 118 13.01 -2.90 9.47
N GLU A 119 13.80 -3.93 9.17
CA GLU A 119 13.27 -5.22 8.70
C GLU A 119 12.32 -5.84 9.73
N ARG A 120 12.69 -5.75 11.00
CA ARG A 120 11.86 -6.23 12.10
C ARG A 120 10.56 -5.42 12.23
N LEU A 121 10.63 -4.09 12.17
CA LEU A 121 9.47 -3.21 12.19
C LEU A 121 8.55 -3.53 11.00
N LYS A 122 9.09 -3.65 9.79
CA LYS A 122 8.31 -4.02 8.60
C LYS A 122 7.58 -5.35 8.78
N ALA A 123 8.26 -6.36 9.31
CA ALA A 123 7.63 -7.64 9.62
C ALA A 123 6.50 -7.49 10.65
N ILE A 124 6.67 -6.65 11.66
CA ILE A 124 5.64 -6.35 12.67
C ILE A 124 4.44 -5.64 12.04
N LEU A 125 4.66 -4.66 11.16
CA LEU A 125 3.56 -3.92 10.52
C LEU A 125 2.79 -4.77 9.51
N LEU A 126 3.49 -5.66 8.79
CA LEU A 126 2.89 -6.63 7.87
C LEU A 126 2.13 -7.74 8.60
N THR A 127 2.51 -8.05 9.83
CA THR A 127 1.77 -8.98 10.67
C THR A 127 0.68 -8.22 11.42
N LYS A 128 -0.58 -8.61 11.22
CA LYS A 128 -1.69 -8.16 12.07
C LYS A 128 -1.59 -8.81 13.46
N SER A 129 -0.43 -8.63 14.13
CA SER A 129 -0.05 -9.37 15.31
C SER A 129 -1.06 -9.14 16.43
N PRO A 130 -1.62 -10.21 17.03
CA PRO A 130 -2.64 -10.08 18.06
C PRO A 130 -2.11 -9.41 19.34
N SER A 131 -0.79 -9.37 19.51
CA SER A 131 -0.10 -8.79 20.67
C SER A 131 -0.39 -7.29 20.86
N PHE A 132 -0.66 -6.55 19.79
CA PHE A 132 -1.00 -5.12 19.87
C PHE A 132 -2.50 -4.84 19.88
N ILE A 133 -3.34 -5.75 19.36
CA ILE A 133 -4.80 -5.53 19.22
C ILE A 133 -5.47 -5.15 20.55
N HIS A 134 -5.07 -5.78 21.65
CA HIS A 134 -5.69 -5.61 22.96
C HIS A 134 -4.82 -4.85 23.96
N LEU A 135 -3.67 -4.35 23.52
CA LEU A 135 -2.74 -3.64 24.39
C LEU A 135 -3.12 -2.16 24.40
N ARG A 136 -3.39 -1.60 25.58
CA ARG A 136 -3.58 -0.16 25.70
C ARG A 136 -2.23 0.54 25.83
N ARG A 137 -2.15 1.76 25.32
CA ARG A 137 -0.95 2.60 25.43
C ARG A 137 -0.48 2.80 26.89
N ASP A 138 -1.40 2.91 27.84
CA ASP A 138 -1.08 3.06 29.28
C ASP A 138 -0.54 1.78 29.92
N GLU A 139 -0.71 0.63 29.26
CA GLU A 139 -0.15 -0.68 29.67
C GLU A 139 1.30 -0.88 29.18
N LEU A 140 1.81 0.05 28.36
CA LEU A 140 3.21 0.11 27.96
C LEU A 140 4.06 0.65 29.13
N VAL A 141 4.20 -0.13 30.20
CA VAL A 141 5.05 0.22 31.34
C VAL A 141 6.50 -0.13 30.99
N VAL A 142 7.24 0.86 30.50
CA VAL A 142 8.70 0.79 30.44
C VAL A 142 9.22 1.46 31.71
N THR A 143 9.47 0.70 32.76
CA THR A 143 10.26 1.23 33.86
C THR A 143 11.64 1.57 33.31
N PRO A 144 12.09 2.83 33.40
CA PRO A 144 13.49 3.15 33.16
C PRO A 144 14.32 2.20 34.01
N PHE A 145 15.43 1.69 33.49
CA PHE A 145 16.39 0.94 34.28
C PHE A 145 17.01 1.86 35.34
N ASP A 146 16.27 2.16 36.40
CA ASP A 146 16.79 2.78 37.61
C ASP A 146 17.27 1.68 38.55
N THR A 147 18.51 1.88 38.95
CA THR A 147 19.38 1.00 39.71
C THR A 147 18.90 0.81 41.15
N ASP A 148 18.21 -0.30 41.47
CA ASP A 148 18.29 -0.93 42.80
C ASP A 148 17.81 -2.41 42.74
N PRO A 149 18.63 -3.41 43.13
CA PRO A 149 18.26 -4.84 43.05
C PRO A 149 17.20 -5.29 44.07
N GLN A 150 16.49 -4.39 44.75
CA GLN A 150 15.75 -4.73 45.97
C GLN A 150 14.24 -4.43 46.00
N ASP A 151 13.62 -3.99 44.90
CA ASP A 151 12.15 -3.98 44.80
C ASP A 151 11.66 -4.75 43.56
N VAL A 152 11.46 -6.04 43.78
CA VAL A 152 10.90 -6.98 42.82
C VAL A 152 9.39 -6.89 42.87
N ASP A 153 8.83 -5.84 42.26
CA ASP A 153 7.46 -5.91 41.73
C ASP A 153 7.39 -5.10 40.41
N ALA A 154 8.13 -5.59 39.42
CA ALA A 154 8.10 -5.07 38.06
C ALA A 154 6.79 -5.48 37.38
N VAL A 155 5.74 -4.68 37.60
CA VAL A 155 4.45 -4.80 36.91
C VAL A 155 4.60 -4.75 35.37
N GLY A 156 5.72 -4.23 34.85
CA GLY A 156 6.05 -4.24 33.42
C GLY A 156 6.61 -5.57 32.86
N GLY A 157 7.09 -6.51 33.69
CA GLY A 157 7.83 -7.68 33.20
C GLY A 157 6.99 -8.73 32.47
N ALA A 158 5.74 -8.94 32.90
CA ALA A 158 4.87 -9.96 32.30
C ALA A 158 4.29 -9.52 30.95
N THR A 159 3.87 -8.26 30.84
CA THR A 159 3.36 -7.67 29.60
C THR A 159 4.45 -7.64 28.55
N LEU A 160 5.65 -7.12 28.87
CA LEU A 160 6.78 -7.06 27.93
C LEU A 160 7.16 -8.43 27.36
N LYS A 161 7.17 -9.48 28.20
CA LYS A 161 7.50 -10.85 27.76
C LYS A 161 6.49 -11.43 26.78
N HIS A 162 5.23 -10.99 26.84
CA HIS A 162 4.19 -11.40 25.90
C HIS A 162 4.40 -10.81 24.49
N ILE A 163 4.91 -9.58 24.43
CA ILE A 163 5.00 -8.76 23.21
C ILE A 163 6.42 -8.61 22.66
N GLU A 164 7.45 -9.13 23.36
CA GLU A 164 8.86 -9.08 22.96
C GLU A 164 9.09 -9.61 21.53
N LYS A 165 8.34 -10.65 21.15
CA LYS A 165 8.39 -11.24 19.80
C LYS A 165 7.68 -10.41 18.73
N ASP A 166 7.04 -9.32 19.10
CA ASP A 166 6.29 -8.43 18.21
C ASP A 166 6.84 -7.00 18.27
N MET A 167 8.04 -6.79 18.79
CA MET A 167 8.66 -5.46 18.82
C MET A 167 10.12 -5.46 18.35
N VAL A 168 10.60 -4.26 18.06
CA VAL A 168 12.01 -3.91 18.07
C VAL A 168 12.40 -3.62 19.52
N GLU A 169 13.45 -4.27 20.02
CA GLU A 169 13.93 -4.07 21.38
C GLU A 169 14.29 -2.60 21.61
N GLY A 170 13.80 -2.03 22.71
CA GLY A 170 13.99 -0.62 23.02
C GLY A 170 13.14 0.34 22.16
N ALA A 171 12.17 -0.12 21.38
CA ALA A 171 11.31 0.76 20.57
C ALA A 171 9.82 0.41 20.67
N ILE A 172 9.37 -0.09 21.82
CA ILE A 172 7.99 -0.55 22.03
C ILE A 172 6.93 0.52 21.68
N TYR A 173 7.13 1.78 22.08
CA TYR A 173 6.17 2.85 21.77
C TYR A 173 6.13 3.18 20.28
N THR A 174 7.28 3.19 19.61
CA THR A 174 7.36 3.36 18.15
C THR A 174 6.64 2.22 17.45
N CYS A 175 6.94 0.96 17.79
CA CYS A 175 6.28 -0.21 17.22
C CYS A 175 4.76 -0.17 17.44
N TYR A 176 4.32 0.12 18.67
CA TYR A 176 2.91 0.25 19.03
C TYR A 176 2.21 1.31 18.18
N THR A 177 2.73 2.55 18.19
CA THR A 177 2.11 3.69 17.50
C THR A 177 2.00 3.43 16.00
N LEU A 178 3.09 2.99 15.38
CA LEU A 178 3.13 2.72 13.94
C LEU A 178 2.25 1.52 13.56
N TRP A 179 2.16 0.50 14.42
CA TRP A 179 1.28 -0.63 14.20
C TRP A 179 -0.19 -0.23 14.21
N HIS A 180 -0.63 0.60 15.16
CA HIS A 180 -2.01 1.10 15.21
C HIS A 180 -2.35 2.04 14.04
N ILE A 181 -1.37 2.81 13.54
CA ILE A 181 -1.56 3.59 12.30
C ILE A 181 -1.69 2.65 11.09
N ALA A 182 -0.84 1.62 10.98
CA ALA A 182 -0.85 0.70 9.84
C ALA A 182 -2.08 -0.23 9.82
N ASN A 183 -2.54 -0.68 10.99
CA ASN A 183 -3.49 -1.80 11.13
C ASN A 183 -4.77 -1.46 11.90
N GLY A 184 -4.93 -0.22 12.36
CA GLY A 184 -6.10 0.23 13.13
C GLY A 184 -7.30 0.61 12.26
N ASP A 185 -8.16 1.44 12.83
CA ASP A 185 -9.47 1.77 12.26
C ASP A 185 -9.40 2.53 10.93
N ILE A 186 -8.26 3.10 10.58
CA ILE A 186 -8.05 3.77 9.29
C ILE A 186 -8.36 2.84 8.10
N ASN A 187 -8.13 1.53 8.27
CA ASN A 187 -8.36 0.53 7.24
C ASN A 187 -9.84 0.46 6.84
N PHE A 188 -10.76 0.65 7.79
CA PHE A 188 -12.19 0.70 7.48
C PHE A 188 -12.55 1.94 6.66
N GLN A 189 -11.96 3.11 6.96
CA GLN A 189 -12.20 4.32 6.17
C GLN A 189 -11.62 4.21 4.76
N MET A 190 -10.47 3.55 4.60
CA MET A 190 -9.94 3.22 3.28
C MET A 190 -10.89 2.31 2.50
N GLN A 191 -11.45 1.29 3.14
CA GLN A 191 -12.45 0.42 2.51
C GLN A 191 -13.73 1.17 2.13
N GLU A 192 -14.26 2.02 3.00
CA GLU A 192 -15.43 2.86 2.70
C GLU A 192 -15.15 3.78 1.50
N HIS A 193 -13.98 4.40 1.46
CA HIS A 193 -13.56 5.22 0.32
C HIS A 193 -13.40 4.38 -0.96
N THR A 194 -12.84 3.17 -0.87
CA THR A 194 -12.75 2.24 -2.00
C THR A 194 -14.13 1.88 -2.54
N ILE A 195 -15.11 1.60 -1.67
CA ILE A 195 -16.50 1.29 -2.07
C ILE A 195 -17.10 2.45 -2.87
N GLN A 196 -16.83 3.70 -2.47
CA GLN A 196 -17.32 4.90 -3.18
C GLN A 196 -16.70 5.05 -4.58
N ASN A 197 -15.55 4.43 -4.83
CA ASN A 197 -14.84 4.46 -6.12
C ASN A 197 -14.90 3.11 -6.85
N LEU A 198 -15.74 2.17 -6.38
CA LEU A 198 -15.83 0.79 -6.88
C LEU A 198 -16.62 0.70 -8.18
N GLU A 199 -16.09 1.34 -9.21
CA GLU A 199 -16.63 1.35 -10.57
C GLU A 199 -16.12 0.18 -11.41
N LYS A 200 -16.70 0.02 -12.61
CA LYS A 200 -16.42 -1.10 -13.51
C LYS A 200 -14.93 -1.42 -13.67
N ASP A 201 -14.09 -0.42 -13.93
CA ASP A 201 -12.67 -0.68 -14.24
C ASP A 201 -11.90 -1.14 -13.00
N LEU A 202 -12.18 -0.54 -11.82
CA LEU A 202 -11.61 -0.98 -10.56
C LEU A 202 -12.10 -2.38 -10.17
N LEU A 203 -13.39 -2.68 -10.37
CA LEU A 203 -13.96 -4.01 -10.17
C LEU A 203 -13.28 -5.05 -11.05
N GLY A 204 -13.06 -4.74 -12.33
CA GLY A 204 -12.33 -5.59 -13.26
C GLY A 204 -10.93 -5.88 -12.75
N LYS A 205 -10.17 -4.82 -12.42
CA LYS A 205 -8.82 -4.94 -11.83
C LYS A 205 -8.81 -5.83 -10.58
N MET A 206 -9.76 -5.65 -9.66
CA MET A 206 -9.85 -6.44 -8.44
C MET A 206 -10.15 -7.91 -8.74
N LEU A 207 -11.11 -8.21 -9.62
CA LEU A 207 -11.55 -9.56 -9.97
C LEU A 207 -10.59 -10.34 -10.90
N ASP A 208 -9.68 -9.63 -11.57
CA ASP A 208 -8.61 -10.22 -12.38
C ASP A 208 -7.30 -10.37 -11.59
N SER A 209 -7.25 -9.90 -10.34
CA SER A 209 -6.07 -10.04 -9.48
C SER A 209 -5.92 -11.46 -8.92
N ASP A 210 -4.75 -11.77 -8.36
CA ASP A 210 -4.54 -13.00 -7.58
C ASP A 210 -4.91 -12.83 -6.08
N ASN A 211 -5.56 -11.72 -5.72
CA ASN A 211 -5.89 -11.39 -4.33
C ASN A 211 -7.31 -11.88 -3.98
N VAL A 212 -7.36 -12.96 -3.18
CA VAL A 212 -8.62 -13.54 -2.71
C VAL A 212 -9.47 -12.55 -1.90
N ASP A 213 -8.85 -11.71 -1.07
CA ASP A 213 -9.57 -10.72 -0.26
C ASP A 213 -10.19 -9.65 -1.16
N ALA A 214 -9.51 -9.28 -2.26
CA ALA A 214 -10.06 -8.37 -3.26
C ALA A 214 -11.27 -8.98 -3.97
N HIS A 215 -11.26 -10.29 -4.23
CA HIS A 215 -12.41 -10.99 -4.81
C HIS A 215 -13.62 -11.01 -3.87
N TYR A 216 -13.41 -11.33 -2.59
CA TYR A 216 -14.48 -11.25 -1.58
C TYR A 216 -15.00 -9.81 -1.47
N PHE A 217 -14.11 -8.84 -1.35
CA PHE A 217 -14.48 -7.43 -1.21
C PHE A 217 -15.29 -6.93 -2.40
N ALA A 218 -14.85 -7.21 -3.63
CA ALA A 218 -15.56 -6.83 -4.84
C ALA A 218 -16.96 -7.48 -4.90
N ALA A 219 -17.05 -8.79 -4.65
CA ALA A 219 -18.31 -9.51 -4.60
C ALA A 219 -19.31 -8.98 -3.56
N GLU A 220 -18.80 -8.56 -2.40
CA GLU A 220 -19.61 -8.04 -1.31
C GLU A 220 -20.06 -6.59 -1.49
N ASN A 221 -19.41 -5.82 -2.36
CA ASN A 221 -19.66 -4.39 -2.46
C ASN A 221 -20.03 -3.91 -3.86
N MET A 222 -19.90 -4.73 -4.90
CA MET A 222 -20.31 -4.35 -6.25
C MET A 222 -21.82 -4.11 -6.35
N ASP A 223 -22.19 -3.15 -7.20
CA ASP A 223 -23.59 -2.96 -7.60
C ASP A 223 -24.12 -4.25 -8.26
N PRO A 224 -25.36 -4.70 -7.95
CA PRO A 224 -26.00 -5.85 -8.59
C PRO A 224 -25.94 -5.85 -10.12
N ALA A 225 -25.95 -4.68 -10.78
CA ALA A 225 -25.84 -4.54 -12.23
C ALA A 225 -24.50 -5.03 -12.80
N TYR A 226 -23.42 -5.02 -11.99
CA TYR A 226 -22.09 -5.46 -12.42
C TYR A 226 -21.91 -6.99 -12.35
N PHE A 227 -22.79 -7.73 -11.68
CA PHE A 227 -22.70 -9.20 -11.63
C PHE A 227 -22.77 -9.82 -13.02
N GLU A 228 -23.65 -9.33 -13.89
CA GLU A 228 -23.75 -9.87 -15.25
C GLU A 228 -22.46 -9.61 -16.05
N VAL A 229 -21.87 -8.42 -15.87
CA VAL A 229 -20.64 -7.98 -16.54
C VAL A 229 -19.46 -8.87 -16.17
N PHE A 230 -19.35 -9.24 -14.90
CA PHE A 230 -18.22 -9.99 -14.35
C PHE A 230 -18.52 -11.47 -14.06
N ILE A 231 -19.63 -12.00 -14.59
CA ILE A 231 -20.11 -13.35 -14.24
C ILE A 231 -19.06 -14.44 -14.52
N THR A 232 -18.23 -14.25 -15.55
CA THR A 232 -17.15 -15.19 -15.90
C THR A 232 -16.00 -15.14 -14.90
N GLN A 233 -15.57 -13.95 -14.48
CA GLN A 233 -14.56 -13.78 -13.43
C GLN A 233 -15.06 -14.34 -12.09
N ILE A 234 -16.31 -14.03 -11.74
CA ILE A 234 -16.96 -14.56 -10.53
C ILE A 234 -17.00 -16.09 -10.56
N ALA A 235 -17.40 -16.70 -11.68
CA ALA A 235 -17.42 -18.15 -11.82
C ALA A 235 -16.01 -18.76 -11.65
N ARG A 236 -14.97 -18.11 -12.18
CA ARG A 236 -13.56 -18.52 -11.98
C ARG A 236 -13.19 -18.46 -10.50
N ALA A 237 -13.52 -17.36 -9.81
CA ALA A 237 -13.26 -17.20 -8.38
C ALA A 237 -13.99 -18.27 -7.54
N CYS A 238 -15.25 -18.57 -7.84
CA CYS A 238 -16.02 -19.64 -7.19
C CYS A 238 -15.33 -21.01 -7.32
N LYS A 239 -14.83 -21.35 -8.52
CA LYS A 239 -14.07 -22.59 -8.76
C LYS A 239 -12.76 -22.63 -7.95
N SER A 240 -12.10 -21.49 -7.77
CA SER A 240 -10.82 -21.41 -7.05
C SER A 240 -10.97 -21.43 -5.52
N TYR A 241 -12.03 -20.85 -4.96
CA TYR A 241 -12.15 -20.64 -3.50
C TYR A 241 -13.17 -21.55 -2.80
N GLY A 242 -13.91 -22.35 -3.57
CA GLY A 242 -14.80 -23.40 -3.04
C GLY A 242 -16.15 -22.88 -2.55
N GLN A 243 -16.80 -23.69 -1.71
CA GLN A 243 -18.23 -23.53 -1.40
C GLN A 243 -18.55 -22.24 -0.64
N TYR A 244 -17.70 -21.83 0.32
CA TYR A 244 -17.99 -20.66 1.15
C TYR A 244 -18.08 -19.36 0.34
N PHE A 245 -17.12 -19.12 -0.56
CA PHE A 245 -17.17 -17.99 -1.49
C PHE A 245 -18.42 -18.08 -2.38
N THR A 246 -18.69 -19.27 -2.90
CA THR A 246 -19.81 -19.52 -3.82
C THR A 246 -21.16 -19.22 -3.15
N ASP A 247 -21.39 -19.68 -1.92
CA ASP A 247 -22.60 -19.40 -1.14
C ASP A 247 -22.76 -17.88 -0.91
N ARG A 248 -21.65 -17.19 -0.66
CA ARG A 248 -21.64 -15.73 -0.49
C ARG A 248 -22.05 -15.01 -1.78
N ILE A 249 -21.55 -15.45 -2.94
CA ILE A 249 -21.98 -14.94 -4.25
C ILE A 249 -23.49 -15.13 -4.42
N TYR A 250 -24.00 -16.35 -4.22
CA TYR A 250 -25.43 -16.64 -4.38
C TYR A 250 -26.33 -15.80 -3.47
N SER A 251 -25.84 -15.40 -2.29
CA SER A 251 -26.61 -14.53 -1.38
C SER A 251 -26.86 -13.11 -1.92
N ARG A 252 -26.11 -12.69 -2.96
CA ARG A 252 -26.19 -11.35 -3.56
C ARG A 252 -26.49 -11.36 -5.06
N LEU A 253 -26.35 -12.50 -5.71
CA LEU A 253 -26.54 -12.68 -7.14
C LEU A 253 -27.99 -12.34 -7.52
N PRO A 254 -28.23 -11.46 -8.52
CA PRO A 254 -29.55 -11.27 -9.08
C PRO A 254 -30.17 -12.59 -9.59
N ASP A 255 -31.43 -12.88 -9.25
CA ASP A 255 -32.12 -14.15 -9.54
C ASP A 255 -31.99 -14.62 -11.01
N HIS A 256 -32.02 -13.67 -11.96
CA HIS A 256 -31.93 -13.98 -13.38
C HIS A 256 -30.56 -14.52 -13.84
N LEU A 257 -29.52 -14.41 -13.00
CA LEU A 257 -28.17 -14.89 -13.26
C LEU A 257 -27.87 -16.25 -12.64
N ASP A 258 -28.76 -16.81 -11.82
CA ASP A 258 -28.56 -18.08 -11.11
C ASP A 258 -28.17 -19.22 -12.06
N LEU A 259 -29.02 -19.47 -13.07
CA LEU A 259 -28.78 -20.51 -14.08
C LEU A 259 -27.51 -20.24 -14.91
N LYS A 260 -27.18 -18.96 -15.13
CA LYS A 260 -25.98 -18.56 -15.89
C LYS A 260 -24.71 -18.90 -15.11
N LEU A 261 -24.69 -18.59 -13.82
CA LEU A 261 -23.57 -18.94 -12.94
C LEU A 261 -23.44 -20.45 -12.80
N GLN A 262 -24.55 -21.16 -12.54
CA GLN A 262 -24.53 -22.62 -12.42
C GLN A 262 -23.95 -23.29 -13.68
N GLY A 263 -24.40 -22.87 -14.87
CA GLY A 263 -23.86 -23.40 -16.12
C GLY A 263 -22.36 -23.15 -16.32
N LEU A 264 -21.83 -22.03 -15.81
CA LEU A 264 -20.39 -21.74 -15.85
C LEU A 264 -19.60 -22.57 -14.83
N LEU A 265 -20.18 -22.88 -13.67
CA LEU A 265 -19.55 -23.72 -12.65
C LEU A 265 -19.46 -25.19 -13.11
N GLU A 266 -20.46 -25.66 -13.86
CA GLU A 266 -20.52 -27.03 -14.40
C GLU A 266 -19.70 -27.22 -15.68
N ALA A 267 -19.34 -26.15 -16.38
CA ALA A 267 -18.47 -26.21 -17.56
C ALA A 267 -17.02 -26.58 -17.17
N GLU A 268 -16.48 -27.63 -17.77
CA GLU A 268 -15.08 -28.08 -17.61
C GLU A 268 -14.06 -27.05 -18.09
#